data_AF-A0A7C1VSB8-F1
#
_entry.id   AF-A0A7C1VSB8-F1
#
_cell.length_a   1.000
_cell.length_b   1.000
_cell.length_c   1.000
_cell.angle_alpha   90.00
_cell.angle_beta   90.00
_cell.angle_gamma   90.00
#
_symmetry.space_group_name_H-M   'P 1'
#
loop_
_entity.id
_entity.type
_entity.pdbx_description
1 polymer ?
#
loop_
_entity_poly.entity_id
_entity_poly.type
_entity_poly.pdbx_seq_one_letter_code
_entity_poly.pdbx_strand_id
1 'polypeptide(L)'
;MTSKKNLCTYEGGDEKILQKIFVYAATMVTIVALLGNNLSLGWAENPRDPETVDWWFMFRHDPRHSGYSTSRGPDVGNVLWTYKTGLYVDSSPAVAYGRVYVGSDDGKMYC
;
A
#
# COMPACT_ATOMS: atom_id res chain seq x y z
N MET A 1 27.99 -15.04 -10.40
CA MET A 1 28.72 -13.98 -9.68
C MET A 1 28.45 -12.68 -10.44
N THR A 2 27.79 -11.61 -9.97
CA THR A 2 27.35 -11.13 -8.65
C THR A 2 26.43 -9.93 -8.97
N SER A 3 25.13 -9.96 -8.64
CA SER A 3 24.47 -9.30 -7.49
C SER A 3 24.50 -7.76 -7.44
N LYS A 4 23.27 -7.20 -7.29
CA LYS A 4 22.84 -5.89 -6.76
C LYS A 4 23.07 -4.61 -7.57
N LYS A 5 21.95 -3.96 -7.95
CA LYS A 5 21.63 -2.58 -7.51
C LYS A 5 20.12 -2.46 -7.22
N ASN A 6 19.74 -2.89 -6.02
CA ASN A 6 18.66 -2.23 -5.28
C ASN A 6 19.21 -0.85 -4.92
N LEU A 7 18.73 0.22 -5.54
CA LEU A 7 19.00 1.58 -5.04
C LEU A 7 17.68 2.34 -5.06
N CYS A 8 17.02 2.33 -3.90
CA CYS A 8 16.07 3.37 -3.55
C CYS A 8 16.88 4.67 -3.44
N THR A 9 16.75 5.56 -4.41
CA THR A 9 17.17 6.96 -4.26
C THR A 9 15.93 7.81 -4.44
N TYR A 10 15.39 8.29 -3.33
CA TYR A 10 14.51 9.43 -3.27
C TYR A 10 15.40 10.66 -3.49
N GLU A 11 15.39 11.21 -4.70
CA GLU A 11 15.99 12.53 -4.93
C GLU A 11 15.04 13.57 -4.33
N GLY A 12 15.36 13.99 -3.11
CA GLY A 12 14.80 15.20 -2.55
C GLY A 12 15.22 16.38 -3.42
N GLY A 13 14.23 17.06 -3.99
CA GLY A 13 14.46 18.26 -4.77
C GLY A 13 13.19 18.69 -5.48
N ASP A 14 12.40 19.55 -4.84
CA ASP A 14 11.77 20.68 -5.50
C ASP A 14 10.94 21.48 -4.49
N GLU A 15 11.60 22.32 -3.70
CA GLU A 15 10.93 23.35 -2.88
C GLU A 15 9.98 24.23 -3.73
N LYS A 16 10.24 24.32 -5.03
CA LYS A 16 9.39 24.99 -6.03
C LYS A 16 8.09 24.24 -6.34
N ILE A 17 8.05 22.90 -6.23
CA ILE A 17 6.81 22.12 -6.38
C ILE A 17 5.91 22.37 -5.17
N LEU A 18 6.47 22.37 -3.96
CA LEU A 18 5.71 22.65 -2.74
C LEU A 18 5.10 24.05 -2.77
N GLN A 19 5.88 25.07 -3.16
CA GLN A 19 5.34 26.44 -3.32
C GLN A 19 4.21 26.53 -4.35
N LYS A 20 4.32 25.82 -5.48
CA LYS A 20 3.25 25.76 -6.49
C LYS A 20 2.01 25.05 -5.93
N ILE A 21 2.16 23.95 -5.20
CA ILE A 21 1.04 23.25 -4.54
C ILE A 21 0.34 24.17 -3.55
N PHE A 22 1.08 24.92 -2.71
CA PHE A 22 0.47 25.87 -1.76
C PHE A 22 -0.32 26.99 -2.46
N VAL A 23 0.21 27.56 -3.55
CA VAL A 23 -0.48 28.60 -4.32
C VAL A 23 -1.75 28.05 -4.98
N TYR A 24 -1.67 26.87 -5.60
CA TYR A 24 -2.83 26.21 -6.22
C TYR A 24 -3.89 25.80 -5.19
N ALA A 25 -3.48 25.32 -4.01
CA ALA A 25 -4.41 24.99 -2.94
C ALA A 25 -5.15 26.24 -2.42
N ALA A 26 -4.44 27.35 -2.21
CA ALA A 26 -5.04 28.60 -1.74
C ALA A 26 -6.03 29.22 -2.74
N THR A 27 -5.72 29.14 -4.04
CA THR A 27 -6.64 29.61 -5.09
C THR A 27 -7.85 28.68 -5.24
N MET A 28 -7.68 27.36 -5.10
CA MET A 28 -8.81 26.42 -5.14
C MET A 28 -9.76 26.62 -3.95
N VAL A 29 -9.24 26.84 -2.73
CA VAL A 29 -10.07 27.07 -1.53
C VAL A 29 -10.90 28.36 -1.64
N THR A 30 -10.34 29.43 -2.20
CA THR A 30 -11.06 30.69 -2.41
C THR A 30 -12.13 30.56 -3.50
N ILE A 31 -11.88 29.80 -4.57
CA ILE A 31 -12.86 29.52 -5.62
C ILE A 31 -14.04 28.69 -5.10
N VAL A 32 -13.78 27.67 -4.26
CA VAL A 32 -14.83 26.84 -3.64
C VAL A 32 -15.71 27.67 -2.70
N ALA A 33 -15.12 28.60 -1.94
CA ALA A 33 -15.87 29.49 -1.05
C ALA A 33 -16.79 30.48 -1.78
N LEU A 34 -16.45 30.87 -3.02
CA LEU A 34 -17.24 31.81 -3.83
C LEU A 34 -18.39 31.15 -4.60
N LEU A 35 -18.37 29.83 -4.82
CA LEU A 35 -19.37 29.11 -5.62
C LEU A 35 -20.49 28.46 -4.79
N GLY A 36 -20.44 28.55 -3.46
CA GLY A 36 -21.43 27.92 -2.59
C GLY A 36 -21.26 26.40 -2.54
N ASN A 37 -21.11 25.87 -1.33
CA ASN A 37 -20.78 24.46 -1.09
C ASN A 37 -21.94 23.52 -1.43
N ASN A 38 -22.12 23.18 -2.71
CA ASN A 38 -22.91 22.03 -3.15
C ASN A 38 -22.08 21.05 -4.00
N LEU A 39 -20.75 21.16 -3.94
CA LEU A 39 -19.86 20.14 -4.43
C LEU A 39 -19.54 19.23 -3.24
N SER A 40 -20.14 18.04 -3.22
CA SER A 40 -19.50 16.92 -2.53
C SER A 40 -18.20 16.69 -3.28
N LEU A 41 -17.12 17.25 -2.74
CA LEU A 41 -15.78 16.85 -3.11
C LEU A 41 -15.67 15.40 -2.65
N GLY A 42 -16.01 14.47 -3.54
CA GLY A 42 -15.58 13.10 -3.41
C GLY A 42 -14.06 13.14 -3.48
N TRP A 43 -13.43 13.26 -2.32
CA TRP A 43 -12.00 13.05 -2.20
C TRP A 43 -11.77 11.65 -2.75
N ALA A 44 -11.08 11.53 -3.87
CA ALA A 44 -10.58 10.24 -4.31
C ALA A 44 -9.68 9.77 -3.17
N GLU A 45 -10.15 8.76 -2.43
CA GLU A 45 -9.38 8.16 -1.34
C GLU A 45 -8.01 7.81 -1.91
N ASN A 46 -6.96 8.43 -1.37
CA ASN A 46 -5.61 8.13 -1.80
C ASN A 46 -5.39 6.66 -1.48
N PRO A 47 -5.20 5.76 -2.46
CA PRO A 47 -4.97 4.33 -2.19
C PRO A 47 -3.62 4.07 -1.51
N ARG A 48 -2.91 5.13 -1.10
CA ARG A 48 -1.70 5.12 -0.29
C ARG A 48 -1.93 5.68 1.13
N ASP A 49 -3.17 6.02 1.49
CA ASP A 49 -3.51 6.33 2.87
C ASP A 49 -3.41 5.03 3.70
N PRO A 50 -2.50 4.93 4.68
CA PRO A 50 -2.32 3.72 5.47
C PRO A 50 -3.56 3.33 6.29
N GLU A 51 -4.55 4.22 6.45
CA GLU A 51 -5.82 3.91 7.14
C GLU A 51 -6.85 3.22 6.25
N THR A 52 -6.75 3.30 4.92
CA THR A 52 -7.73 2.72 3.98
C THR A 52 -7.31 1.37 3.41
N VAL A 53 -6.02 1.05 3.47
CA VAL A 53 -5.48 -0.22 2.97
C VAL A 53 -5.31 -1.16 4.15
N ASP A 54 -5.98 -2.33 4.10
CA ASP A 54 -5.90 -3.32 5.19
C ASP A 54 -4.59 -4.12 5.11
N TRP A 55 -3.60 -3.70 5.89
CA TRP A 55 -2.26 -4.26 5.83
C TRP A 55 -2.16 -5.54 6.67
N TRP A 56 -1.46 -6.57 6.16
CA TRP A 56 -1.30 -7.86 6.84
C TRP A 56 0.18 -8.14 7.14
N PHE A 57 0.80 -7.36 8.01
CA PHE A 57 2.26 -7.47 8.23
C PHE A 57 2.71 -8.69 9.01
N MET A 58 1.81 -9.32 9.75
CA MET A 58 2.17 -10.31 10.74
C MET A 58 1.19 -11.46 10.80
N PHE A 59 1.58 -12.50 11.54
CA PHE A 59 0.72 -13.63 11.82
C PHE A 59 -0.62 -13.15 12.37
N ARG A 60 -1.69 -13.52 11.67
CA ARG A 60 -3.07 -13.21 12.05
C ARG A 60 -3.37 -11.72 12.23
N HIS A 61 -2.84 -10.89 11.34
CA HIS A 61 -3.16 -9.46 11.15
C HIS A 61 -2.71 -8.52 12.28
N ASP A 62 -3.04 -8.84 13.53
CA ASP A 62 -2.82 -7.97 14.69
C ASP A 62 -2.12 -8.69 15.86
N PRO A 63 -1.56 -7.95 16.83
CA PRO A 63 -0.89 -8.56 17.99
C PRO A 63 -1.77 -9.46 18.86
N ARG A 64 -3.11 -9.39 18.73
CA ARG A 64 -4.05 -10.30 19.42
C ARG A 64 -4.32 -11.56 18.61
N HIS A 65 -3.72 -11.70 17.43
CA HIS A 65 -3.85 -12.86 16.55
C HIS A 65 -5.31 -13.16 16.18
N SER A 66 -6.09 -12.14 15.79
CA SER A 66 -7.49 -12.32 15.44
C SER A 66 -7.70 -13.02 14.10
N GLY A 67 -6.79 -12.82 13.14
CA GLY A 67 -6.93 -13.34 11.78
C GLY A 67 -8.09 -12.72 11.00
N TYR A 68 -8.50 -11.50 11.37
CA TYR A 68 -9.61 -10.79 10.76
C TYR A 68 -9.12 -9.64 9.88
N SER A 69 -9.67 -9.53 8.67
CA SER A 69 -9.44 -8.43 7.72
C SER A 69 -10.72 -7.59 7.63
N THR A 70 -10.58 -6.27 7.59
CA THR A 70 -11.69 -5.33 7.35
C THR A 70 -12.00 -5.19 5.86
N SER A 71 -11.10 -5.67 4.98
CA SER A 71 -11.30 -5.63 3.54
C SER A 71 -12.37 -6.63 3.08
N ARG A 72 -13.19 -6.19 2.11
CA ARG A 72 -14.14 -7.08 1.44
C ARG A 72 -13.36 -8.00 0.49
N GLY A 73 -13.39 -9.31 0.77
CA GLY A 73 -12.88 -10.34 -0.14
C GLY A 73 -13.74 -10.50 -1.39
N PRO A 74 -13.22 -11.15 -2.44
CA PRO A 74 -13.99 -11.44 -3.64
C PRO A 74 -15.13 -12.42 -3.33
N ASP A 75 -16.29 -12.24 -3.98
CA ASP A 75 -17.44 -13.15 -3.81
C ASP A 75 -17.14 -14.55 -4.43
N VAL A 76 -16.16 -14.64 -5.34
CA VAL A 76 -15.71 -15.87 -5.98
C VAL A 76 -14.18 -15.95 -5.93
N GLY A 77 -13.65 -17.08 -5.45
CA GLY A 77 -12.22 -17.33 -5.40
C GLY A 77 -11.64 -17.75 -6.75
N ASN A 78 -10.97 -16.82 -7.44
CA ASN A 78 -10.19 -17.10 -8.64
C ASN A 78 -8.68 -17.03 -8.32
N VAL A 79 -7.90 -17.98 -8.83
CA VAL A 79 -6.44 -17.95 -8.67
C VAL A 79 -5.86 -16.88 -9.61
N LEU A 80 -5.33 -15.81 -9.02
CA LEU A 80 -4.69 -14.72 -9.78
C LEU A 80 -3.29 -15.08 -10.27
N TRP A 81 -2.53 -15.77 -9.44
CA TRP A 81 -1.15 -16.17 -9.72
C TRP A 81 -0.74 -17.36 -8.85
N THR A 82 0.32 -18.05 -9.29
CA THR A 82 0.96 -19.13 -8.55
C THR A 82 2.47 -18.98 -8.64
N TYR A 83 3.17 -19.30 -7.55
CA TYR A 83 4.63 -19.26 -7.51
C TYR A 83 5.17 -20.55 -6.89
N LYS A 84 6.26 -21.09 -7.46
CA LYS A 84 6.89 -22.33 -6.99
C LYS A 84 8.07 -22.01 -6.07
N THR A 85 7.99 -22.44 -4.82
CA THR A 85 9.09 -22.39 -3.85
C THR A 85 10.00 -23.62 -3.97
N GLY A 86 11.15 -23.58 -3.31
CA GLY A 86 12.13 -24.67 -3.31
C GLY A 86 11.71 -25.86 -2.45
N LEU A 87 11.18 -25.60 -1.26
CA LEU A 87 10.66 -26.60 -0.32
C LEU A 87 9.28 -26.15 0.21
N TYR A 88 8.80 -26.82 1.27
CA TYR A 88 7.53 -26.54 1.90
C TYR A 88 7.44 -25.11 2.43
N VAL A 89 6.23 -24.55 2.40
CA VAL A 89 5.88 -23.27 2.98
C VAL A 89 4.92 -23.56 4.13
N ASP A 90 5.43 -23.55 5.35
CA ASP A 90 4.62 -23.69 6.58
C ASP A 90 4.40 -22.33 7.27
N SER A 91 4.92 -21.25 6.67
CA SER A 91 4.79 -19.89 7.19
C SER A 91 3.45 -19.25 6.79
N SER A 92 2.95 -18.36 7.65
CA SER A 92 1.83 -17.49 7.28
C SER A 92 2.33 -16.32 6.41
N PRO A 93 1.62 -15.98 5.32
CA PRO A 93 2.01 -14.87 4.46
C PRO A 93 1.85 -13.53 5.17
N ALA A 94 2.73 -12.58 4.83
CA ALA A 94 2.61 -11.17 5.22
C ALA A 94 2.44 -10.30 3.98
N VAL A 95 1.44 -9.42 3.96
CA VAL A 95 1.15 -8.48 2.88
C VAL A 95 1.46 -7.06 3.33
N ALA A 96 2.42 -6.46 2.64
CA ALA A 96 3.07 -5.24 3.06
C ALA A 96 3.63 -4.51 1.85
N TYR A 97 3.49 -3.19 1.78
CA TYR A 97 4.11 -2.37 0.72
C TYR A 97 3.80 -2.87 -0.71
N GLY A 98 2.61 -3.43 -0.94
CA GLY A 98 2.19 -3.98 -2.22
C GLY A 98 2.87 -5.30 -2.63
N ARG A 99 3.47 -6.02 -1.68
CA ARG A 99 4.12 -7.32 -1.91
C ARG A 99 3.64 -8.37 -0.91
N VAL A 100 3.80 -9.64 -1.28
CA VAL A 100 3.43 -10.79 -0.44
C VAL A 100 4.71 -11.52 -0.05
N TYR A 101 5.02 -11.51 1.24
CA TYR A 101 6.21 -12.12 1.79
C TYR A 101 5.88 -13.50 2.37
N VAL A 102 6.65 -14.52 1.99
CA VAL A 102 6.51 -15.89 2.49
C VAL A 102 7.88 -16.51 2.79
N GLY A 103 7.98 -17.21 3.91
CA GLY A 103 9.15 -18.02 4.28
C GLY A 103 8.98 -19.47 3.88
N SER A 104 10.07 -20.08 3.42
CA SER A 104 10.13 -21.47 2.96
C SER A 104 11.19 -22.25 3.71
N ASP A 105 10.98 -23.55 3.87
CA ASP A 105 11.89 -24.49 4.54
C ASP A 105 13.25 -24.63 3.85
N ASP A 106 13.39 -24.09 2.62
CA ASP A 106 14.68 -23.98 1.93
C ASP A 106 15.58 -22.85 2.49
N GLY A 107 15.17 -22.25 3.61
CA GLY A 107 15.88 -21.17 4.28
C GLY A 107 15.80 -19.83 3.54
N LYS A 108 14.87 -19.69 2.59
CA LYS A 108 14.68 -18.46 1.81
C LYS A 108 13.35 -17.78 2.11
N MET A 109 13.36 -16.46 1.93
CA MET A 109 12.17 -15.61 1.91
C MET A 109 11.88 -15.20 0.47
N TYR A 110 10.61 -15.27 0.07
CA TYR A 110 10.10 -14.84 -1.23
C TYR A 110 9.25 -13.58 -1.08
N CYS A 111 9.21 -12.72 -2.11
CA CYS A 111 8.42 -11.48 -2.16
C CYS A 111 8.00 -11.08 -3.58
#